data_AF-A0A5E4J733-F1
#
_entry.id   AF-A0A5E4J733-F1
#
_cell.length_a   1.000
_cell.length_b   1.000
_cell.length_c   1.000
_cell.angle_alpha   90.00
_cell.angle_beta   90.00
_cell.angle_gamma   90.00
#
_symmetry.space_group_name_H-M   'P 1'
#
loop_
_entity.id
_entity.type
_entity.pdbx_description
1 polymer ?
#
loop_
_entity_poly.entity_id
_entity_poly.type
_entity_poly.pdbx_seq_one_letter_code
_entity_poly.pdbx_strand_id
1 'polypeptide(L)'
;MQSQVDWAECGRIDIDNASRKLYCFTMILGYSRMRYVEFTPYIDVHTLINCHLNAFHYFGGCTSEILYNNMKQIVLKRAPVSSNSQ
;
A
#
# COMPACT_ATOMS: atom_id res chain seq x y z
N MET A 1 15.89 2.05 -8.57
CA MET A 1 15.36 0.75 -8.06
C MET A 1 13.87 0.92 -7.78
N GLN A 2 13.06 -0.08 -8.07
CA GLN A 2 11.59 -0.01 -7.93
C GLN A 2 11.11 -0.81 -6.71
N SER A 3 10.03 -0.37 -6.05
CA SER A 3 9.27 -1.18 -5.08
C SER A 3 7.83 -1.37 -5.54
N GLN A 4 7.17 -2.41 -5.04
CA GLN A 4 5.75 -2.66 -5.20
C GLN A 4 5.05 -2.49 -3.86
N VAL A 5 3.99 -1.71 -3.83
CA VAL A 5 3.15 -1.48 -2.65
C VAL A 5 1.76 -2.03 -2.89
N ASP A 6 1.21 -2.69 -1.88
CA ASP A 6 -0.19 -3.16 -1.87
C ASP A 6 -0.86 -2.77 -0.55
N TRP A 7 -2.18 -2.69 -0.57
CA TRP A 7 -3.03 -2.42 0.58
C TRP A 7 -4.20 -3.40 0.60
N ALA A 8 -4.23 -4.30 1.58
CA ALA A 8 -5.23 -5.35 1.69
C ALA A 8 -6.11 -5.19 2.94
N GLU A 9 -7.40 -5.53 2.84
CA GLU A 9 -8.26 -5.75 4.02
C GLU A 9 -7.99 -7.16 4.56
N CYS A 10 -7.61 -7.25 5.84
CA CYS A 10 -7.22 -8.48 6.53
C CYS A 10 -8.25 -8.93 7.57
N GLY A 11 -9.52 -8.59 7.35
CA GLY A 11 -10.62 -8.96 8.24
C GLY A 11 -10.93 -7.87 9.26
N ARG A 12 -11.36 -8.28 10.46
CA ARG A 12 -11.79 -7.39 11.53
C ARG A 12 -11.13 -7.75 12.85
N ILE A 13 -10.87 -6.74 13.66
CA ILE A 13 -10.31 -6.87 15.01
C ILE A 13 -11.15 -6.06 15.99
N ASP A 14 -11.23 -6.52 17.22
CA ASP A 14 -11.91 -5.79 18.28
C ASP A 14 -10.89 -4.89 19.01
N ILE A 15 -11.12 -3.58 18.98
CA ILE A 15 -10.32 -2.56 19.66
C ILE A 15 -11.30 -1.71 20.46
N ASP A 16 -11.04 -1.52 21.76
CA ASP A 16 -11.86 -0.69 22.66
C ASP A 16 -13.36 -1.07 22.62
N ASN A 17 -13.67 -2.37 22.70
CA ASN A 17 -15.02 -2.93 22.58
C ASN A 17 -15.76 -2.59 21.26
N ALA A 18 -15.03 -2.17 20.23
CA ALA A 18 -15.58 -1.91 18.90
C ALA A 18 -14.88 -2.77 17.85
N SER A 19 -15.67 -3.47 17.04
CA SER A 19 -15.15 -4.22 15.89
C SER A 19 -14.76 -3.24 14.78
N ARG A 20 -13.49 -3.26 14.37
CA ARG A 20 -12.93 -2.42 13.31
C ARG A 20 -12.34 -3.27 12.19
N LYS A 21 -12.34 -2.75 10.96
CA LYS A 21 -11.62 -3.39 9.86
C LYS A 21 -10.12 -3.31 10.12
N LEU A 22 -9.40 -4.37 9.79
CA LEU A 22 -7.96 -4.42 9.80
C LEU A 22 -7.45 -4.32 8.37
N TYR A 23 -6.47 -3.48 8.15
CA TYR A 23 -5.78 -3.36 6.88
C TYR A 23 -4.31 -3.73 7.03
N CYS A 24 -3.69 -4.06 5.91
CA CYS A 24 -2.31 -4.45 5.79
C CYS A 24 -1.66 -3.68 4.63
N PHE A 25 -0.71 -2.81 4.98
CA PHE A 25 0.22 -2.21 4.06
C PHE A 25 1.37 -3.19 3.80
N THR A 26 1.70 -3.40 2.54
CA THR A 26 2.89 -4.18 2.17
C THR A 26 3.76 -3.39 1.21
N MET A 27 5.08 -3.50 1.37
CA MET A 27 6.04 -2.99 0.40
C MET A 27 7.09 -4.07 0.09
N ILE A 28 7.36 -4.29 -1.19
CA ILE A 28 8.29 -5.30 -1.69
C ILE A 28 9.33 -4.62 -2.58
N LEU A 29 10.61 -4.82 -2.28
CA LEU A 29 11.71 -4.34 -3.11
C LEU A 29 11.84 -5.18 -4.38
N GLY A 30 11.87 -4.55 -5.56
CA GLY A 30 11.84 -5.25 -6.85
C GLY A 30 13.07 -6.11 -7.14
N TYR A 31 14.24 -5.69 -6.66
CA TYR A 31 15.51 -6.41 -6.84
C TYR A 31 15.68 -7.55 -5.83
N SER A 32 15.74 -7.23 -4.53
CA SER A 32 16.03 -8.21 -3.47
C SER A 32 14.83 -9.04 -3.04
N ARG A 33 13.61 -8.64 -3.42
CA ARG A 33 12.35 -9.21 -2.93
C ARG A 33 12.16 -9.14 -1.41
N MET A 34 12.96 -8.31 -0.74
CA MET A 34 12.77 -8.00 0.67
C MET A 34 11.37 -7.38 0.87
N ARG A 35 10.67 -7.80 1.91
CA ARG A 35 9.29 -7.39 2.19
C ARG A 35 9.19 -6.67 3.53
N TYR A 36 8.33 -5.68 3.56
CA TYR A 36 7.86 -5.00 4.75
C TYR A 36 6.33 -5.12 4.80
N VAL A 37 5.80 -5.30 6.01
CA VAL A 37 4.37 -5.47 6.26
C VAL A 37 4.00 -4.69 7.51
N GLU A 38 2.93 -3.91 7.44
CA GLU A 38 2.41 -3.13 8.57
C GLU A 38 0.89 -3.21 8.62
N PHE A 39 0.36 -3.56 9.79
CA PHE A 39 -1.08 -3.65 10.02
C PHE A 39 -1.59 -2.36 10.66
N THR A 40 -2.75 -1.88 10.18
CA THR A 40 -3.39 -0.67 10.69
C THR A 40 -4.91 -0.77 10.57
N PRO A 41 -5.68 -0.27 11.55
CA PRO A 41 -7.13 -0.18 11.42
C PRO A 41 -7.59 1.05 10.63
N TYR A 42 -6.67 1.90 10.16
CA TYR A 42 -6.95 3.16 9.49
C TYR A 42 -6.61 3.11 8.00
N ILE A 43 -7.32 3.94 7.22
CA ILE A 43 -7.12 4.05 5.78
C ILE A 43 -7.24 5.52 5.34
N ASP A 44 -6.21 6.27 5.67
CA ASP A 44 -6.09 7.70 5.38
C ASP A 44 -4.67 8.04 4.91
N VAL A 45 -4.51 9.25 4.36
CA VAL A 45 -3.23 9.70 3.79
C VAL A 45 -2.12 9.78 4.83
N HIS A 46 -2.41 10.17 6.08
CA HIS A 46 -1.40 10.23 7.13
C HIS A 46 -0.91 8.84 7.49
N THR A 47 -1.82 7.88 7.63
CA THR A 47 -1.48 6.47 7.85
C THR A 47 -0.63 5.93 6.69
N LEU A 48 -1.00 6.21 5.44
CA LEU A 48 -0.22 5.79 4.27
C LEU A 48 1.22 6.35 4.27
N ILE A 49 1.39 7.64 4.59
CA ILE A 49 2.70 8.28 4.69
C ILE A 49 3.54 7.63 5.79
N ASN A 50 2.95 7.40 6.97
CA ASN A 50 3.64 6.77 8.08
C ASN A 50 4.11 5.35 7.74
N CYS A 51 3.27 4.53 7.10
CA CYS A 51 3.67 3.19 6.66
C CYS A 51 4.85 3.23 5.68
N HIS A 52 4.93 4.23 4.79
CA HIS A 52 6.08 4.41 3.90
C HIS A 52 7.35 4.79 4.66
N LEU A 53 7.25 5.74 5.61
CA LEU A 53 8.39 6.15 6.42
C LEU A 53 8.96 4.97 7.22
N ASN A 54 8.10 4.17 7.84
CA ASN A 54 8.51 2.96 8.56
C ASN A 54 9.15 1.94 7.61
N ALA A 55 8.57 1.71 6.44
CA ALA A 55 9.15 0.82 5.44
C ALA A 55 10.54 1.30 4.97
N PHE A 56 10.71 2.59 4.68
CA PHE A 56 12.00 3.14 4.28
C PHE A 56 13.03 3.04 5.38
N HIS A 57 12.65 3.28 6.63
CA HIS A 57 13.52 3.08 7.78
C HIS A 57 13.96 1.62 7.88
N TYR A 58 13.02 0.67 7.75
CA TYR A 58 13.30 -0.76 7.75
C TYR A 58 14.24 -1.20 6.62
N PHE A 59 14.07 -0.67 5.41
CA PHE A 59 14.94 -0.98 4.27
C PHE A 59 16.29 -0.23 4.31
N GLY A 60 16.46 0.74 5.21
CA GLY A 60 17.63 1.62 5.23
C GLY A 60 17.69 2.62 4.08
N GLY A 61 16.55 2.91 3.44
CA GLY A 61 16.45 3.82 2.30
C GLY A 61 15.13 3.70 1.54
N CYS A 62 14.96 4.52 0.51
CA CYS A 62 13.81 4.49 -0.38
C CYS A 62 14.18 4.05 -1.80
N THR A 63 13.18 3.54 -2.52
CA THR A 63 13.29 3.23 -3.95
C THR A 63 13.08 4.49 -4.79
N SER A 64 13.62 4.49 -6.00
CA SER A 64 13.46 5.58 -6.98
C SER A 64 12.03 5.65 -7.53
N GLU A 65 11.35 4.51 -7.55
CA GLU A 65 9.98 4.36 -8.06
C GLU A 65 9.18 3.43 -7.15
N ILE A 66 7.92 3.76 -6.95
CA ILE A 66 6.95 2.94 -6.20
C ILE A 66 5.78 2.63 -7.13
N LEU A 67 5.57 1.35 -7.40
CA LEU A 67 4.39 0.86 -8.11
C LEU A 67 3.33 0.47 -7.10
N TYR A 68 2.11 0.94 -7.29
CA TYR A 68 0.98 0.57 -6.46
C TYR A 68 0.13 -0.50 -7.16
N ASN A 69 0.00 -1.66 -6.53
CA ASN A 69 -0.91 -2.70 -6.97
C ASN A 69 -2.30 -2.47 -6.35
N ASN A 70 -3.32 -2.59 -7.19
CA ASN A 70 -4.73 -2.78 -6.87
C ASN A 70 -5.37 -1.91 -5.76
N MET A 71 -4.93 -0.67 -5.55
CA MET A 71 -5.66 0.24 -4.69
C MET A 71 -6.91 0.77 -5.39
N LYS A 72 -8.04 0.06 -5.24
CA LYS A 72 -9.36 0.61 -5.58
C LYS A 72 -9.66 1.94 -4.85
N GLN A 73 -8.92 2.27 -3.78
CA GLN A 73 -9.05 3.51 -3.02
C GLN A 73 -8.16 4.68 -3.49
N ILE A 74 -7.17 4.46 -4.36
CA ILE A 74 -6.33 5.53 -4.96
C ILE A 74 -6.76 5.85 -6.42
N VAL A 75 -7.81 5.20 -6.93
CA VAL A 75 -8.38 5.54 -8.24
C VAL A 75 -9.23 6.82 -8.13
N LEU A 76 -8.64 7.98 -8.45
CA LEU A 76 -9.38 9.25 -8.55
C LEU A 76 -10.23 9.36 -9.83
N LYS A 77 -9.89 8.65 -10.91
CA LYS A 77 -10.72 8.42 -12.11
C LYS A 77 -10.01 7.43 -13.06
N ARG A 78 -10.75 6.53 -13.70
CA ARG A 78 -10.25 5.79 -14.87
C ARG A 78 -10.41 6.68 -16.10
N ALA A 79 -9.32 7.01 -16.79
CA ALA A 79 -9.43 7.48 -18.17
C ALA A 79 -9.85 6.27 -19.04
N PRO A 80 -10.87 6.39 -19.92
CA PRO A 80 -11.17 5.33 -20.85
C PRO A 80 -9.98 5.15 -21.79
N VAL A 81 -9.50 3.92 -21.89
CA VAL A 81 -8.54 3.54 -22.93
C VAL A 81 -9.26 3.70 -24.26
N SER A 82 -8.86 4.68 -25.06
CA SER A 82 -9.30 4.77 -26.46
C SER A 82 -8.71 3.59 -27.22
N SER A 83 -9.56 2.64 -27.61
CA SER A 83 -9.22 1.65 -28.62
C SER A 83 -9.09 2.34 -29.97
N ASN A 84 -7.86 2.70 -30.37
CA ASN A 84 -7.56 2.87 -31.78
C ASN A 84 -7.16 1.51 -32.33
N SER A 85 -8.16 0.77 -32.79
CA SER A 85 -7.96 -0.29 -33.77
C SER A 85 -7.70 0.39 -35.12
N GLN A 86 -6.61 0.00 -35.78
CA GLN A 86 -6.43 0.24 -37.22
C GLN A 86 -7.52 -0.45 -38.02
#